data_AF-A0A3M6YST7-F1
#
_entry.id   AF-A0A3M6YST7-F1
#
_cell.length_a   1.000
_cell.length_b   1.000
_cell.length_c   1.000
_cell.angle_alpha   90.00
_cell.angle_beta   90.00
_cell.angle_gamma   90.00
#
_symmetry.space_group_name_H-M   'P 1'
#
loop_
_entity.id
_entity.type
_entity.pdbx_description
1 polymer ?
#
loop_
_entity_poly.entity_id
_entity_poly.type
_entity_poly.pdbx_seq_one_letter_code
_entity_poly.pdbx_strand_id
1 'polypeptide(L)'
;MSPTRVLTLTTGILALTKSDDELAVVVGHELAHAIAGHSRGDHLTGKHDLLFLLPWLPAVLPVYWKLRKSRTQEREADYMGLMLMCEAGYDPAAAVTHWVEMDARAQEHFSKLQAKYGRGNVLPVNEWNLTHPHVSFVFLFLV
;
A
#
# COMPACT_ATOMS: atom_id res chain seq x y z
N MET A 1 12.53 -9.28 14.71
CA MET A 1 11.18 -8.86 15.16
C MET A 1 11.22 -7.39 15.54
N SER A 2 10.64 -6.49 14.74
CA SER A 2 10.34 -5.14 15.24
C SER A 2 8.94 -5.18 15.87
N PRO A 3 8.79 -4.93 17.19
CA PRO A 3 7.51 -4.98 17.87
C PRO A 3 6.82 -3.63 17.72
N THR A 4 6.35 -3.28 16.52
CA THR A 4 5.75 -1.96 16.30
C THR A 4 4.24 -2.03 16.48
N ARG A 5 3.78 -1.79 17.72
CA ARG A 5 2.39 -1.44 18.06
C ARG A 5 2.03 -0.01 17.60
N VAL A 6 2.64 0.46 16.52
CA VAL A 6 2.54 1.84 16.04
C VAL A 6 2.06 1.79 14.61
N LEU A 7 0.84 2.28 14.40
CA LEU A 7 0.21 2.40 13.09
C LEU A 7 0.53 3.80 12.55
N THR A 8 1.07 3.87 11.34
CA THR A 8 1.49 5.14 10.73
C THR A 8 0.58 5.48 9.57
N LEU A 9 -0.16 6.58 9.68
CA LEU A 9 -1.00 7.12 8.62
C LEU A 9 -0.39 8.43 8.12
N THR A 10 -0.41 8.63 6.81
CA THR A 10 0.00 9.90 6.22
C THR A 10 -1.15 10.90 6.26
N THR A 11 -0.85 12.19 6.37
CA THR A 11 -1.87 13.24 6.27
C THR A 11 -2.55 13.24 4.89
N GLY A 12 -1.83 12.77 3.85
CA GLY A 12 -2.35 12.57 2.51
C GLY A 12 -3.50 11.56 2.48
N ILE A 13 -3.32 10.36 3.04
CA ILE A 13 -4.38 9.33 3.04
C ILE A 13 -5.57 9.74 3.92
N LEU A 14 -5.32 10.44 5.04
CA LEU A 14 -6.38 10.99 5.89
C LEU A 14 -7.23 12.06 5.19
N ALA A 15 -6.66 12.81 4.26
CA ALA A 15 -7.41 13.77 3.45
C ALA A 15 -8.28 13.10 2.35
N LEU A 16 -8.07 11.80 2.12
CA LEU A 16 -8.85 11.02 1.16
C LEU A 16 -10.08 10.37 1.79
N THR A 17 -10.01 10.02 3.08
CA THR A 17 -11.10 9.40 3.83
C THR A 17 -12.18 10.42 4.16
N LYS A 18 -13.40 10.21 3.66
CA LYS A 18 -14.55 11.11 3.87
C LYS A 18 -15.46 10.68 5.03
N SER A 19 -15.41 9.41 5.40
CA SER A 19 -16.20 8.83 6.49
C SER A 19 -15.33 7.96 7.39
N ASP A 20 -15.86 7.65 8.58
CA ASP A 20 -15.21 6.74 9.50
C ASP A 20 -15.11 5.32 8.91
N ASP A 21 -16.06 4.91 8.06
CA ASP A 21 -15.99 3.63 7.32
C ASP A 21 -14.78 3.61 6.37
N GLU A 22 -14.56 4.68 5.61
CA GLU A 22 -13.39 4.77 4.72
C GLU A 22 -12.07 4.85 5.49
N LEU A 23 -12.07 5.51 6.64
CA LEU A 23 -10.91 5.51 7.55
C LEU A 23 -10.64 4.10 8.09
N ALA A 24 -11.69 3.35 8.44
CA ALA A 24 -11.58 1.98 8.91
C ALA A 24 -10.99 1.04 7.86
N VAL A 25 -11.20 1.31 6.56
CA VAL A 25 -10.54 0.57 5.47
C VAL A 25 -9.01 0.69 5.56
N VAL A 26 -8.52 1.92 5.67
CA VAL A 26 -7.07 2.20 5.74
C VAL A 26 -6.47 1.66 7.04
N VAL A 27 -7.13 1.91 8.16
CA VAL A 27 -6.68 1.43 9.48
C VAL A 27 -6.71 -0.10 9.55
N GLY A 28 -7.77 -0.72 9.03
CA GLY A 28 -7.93 -2.18 9.00
C GLY A 28 -6.84 -2.86 8.19
N HIS A 29 -6.49 -2.31 7.03
CA HIS A 29 -5.39 -2.80 6.18
C HIS A 29 -4.02 -2.69 6.88
N GLU A 30 -3.69 -1.55 7.47
CA GLU A 30 -2.42 -1.35 8.20
C GLU A 30 -2.34 -2.20 9.49
N LEU A 31 -3.46 -2.36 10.19
CA LEU A 31 -3.56 -3.22 11.37
C LEU A 31 -3.42 -4.69 10.98
N ALA A 32 -4.00 -5.11 9.86
CA ALA A 32 -3.85 -6.46 9.32
C ALA A 32 -2.39 -6.78 8.98
N HIS A 33 -1.65 -5.83 8.39
CA HIS A 33 -0.21 -5.98 8.20
C HIS A 33 0.54 -6.18 9.51
N ALA A 34 0.16 -5.46 10.57
CA ALA A 34 0.76 -5.61 11.90
C ALA A 34 0.43 -6.96 12.55
N ILE A 35 -0.82 -7.43 12.43
CA ILE A 35 -1.29 -8.69 13.02
C ILE A 35 -0.65 -9.90 12.32
N ALA A 36 -0.62 -9.91 10.99
CA ALA A 36 -0.02 -11.02 10.23
C ALA A 36 1.51 -10.98 10.21
N GLY A 37 2.14 -10.02 10.89
CA GLY A 37 3.59 -9.91 10.93
C GLY A 37 4.21 -9.62 9.56
N HIS A 38 3.43 -9.02 8.64
CA HIS A 38 3.93 -8.51 7.38
C HIS A 38 4.91 -7.38 7.70
N SER A 39 6.19 -7.71 7.85
CA SER A 39 7.27 -6.74 8.05
C SER A 39 7.69 -6.15 6.70
N ARG A 40 8.34 -4.98 6.73
CA ARG A 40 8.68 -4.24 5.51
C ARG A 40 9.87 -4.80 4.72
N GLY A 41 10.42 -5.96 5.10
CA GLY A 41 11.48 -6.62 4.37
C GLY A 41 11.34 -8.13 4.48
N ASP A 42 11.01 -8.79 3.37
CA ASP A 42 11.39 -10.17 3.09
C ASP A 42 11.08 -10.49 1.63
N HIS A 43 12.05 -10.28 0.74
CA HIS A 43 12.27 -11.13 -0.43
C HIS A 43 13.56 -10.73 -1.18
N LEU A 44 14.67 -11.42 -0.90
CA LEU A 44 15.71 -11.76 -1.87
C LEU A 44 16.02 -13.25 -1.73
N THR A 45 15.36 -14.09 -2.52
CA THR A 45 15.71 -15.52 -2.63
C THR A 45 16.63 -15.82 -3.81
N GLY A 46 17.06 -14.81 -4.58
CA GLY A 46 18.01 -14.98 -5.68
C GLY A 46 19.46 -14.88 -5.22
N LYS A 47 20.09 -16.02 -4.89
CA LYS A 47 21.50 -16.11 -4.46
C LYS A 47 22.52 -15.56 -5.49
N HIS A 48 22.11 -15.31 -6.73
CA HIS A 48 23.02 -14.95 -7.83
C HIS A 48 23.08 -13.44 -8.13
N ASP A 49 22.05 -12.64 -7.80
CA ASP A 49 22.03 -11.19 -8.08
C ASP A 49 22.74 -10.35 -7.00
N LEU A 50 22.90 -10.89 -5.77
CA LEU A 50 23.60 -10.22 -4.67
C LEU A 50 25.11 -10.04 -4.93
N LEU A 51 25.73 -10.94 -5.71
CA LEU A 51 27.19 -11.00 -5.84
C LEU A 51 27.75 -9.78 -6.59
N PHE A 52 27.02 -9.27 -7.58
CA PHE A 52 27.38 -8.06 -8.33
C PHE A 52 27.16 -6.76 -7.53
N LEU A 53 26.35 -6.81 -6.48
CA LEU A 53 26.03 -5.66 -5.63
C LEU A 53 26.93 -5.60 -4.37
N LEU A 54 27.82 -6.58 -4.16
CA LEU A 54 28.69 -6.67 -2.98
C LEU A 54 29.52 -5.41 -2.67
N PRO A 55 30.08 -4.68 -3.66
CA PRO A 55 30.81 -3.44 -3.38
C PRO A 55 29.91 -2.27 -2.95
N TRP A 56 28.63 -2.31 -3.32
CA TRP A 56 27.64 -1.25 -3.08
C TRP A 56 26.66 -1.62 -1.95
N LEU A 57 26.88 -2.76 -1.29
CA LEU A 57 25.99 -3.34 -0.29
C LEU A 57 25.54 -2.32 0.78
N PRO A 58 26.44 -1.49 1.37
CA PRO A 58 26.03 -0.53 2.40
C PRO A 58 25.03 0.53 1.92
N ALA A 59 25.10 0.92 0.64
CA ALA A 59 24.25 1.95 0.04
C ALA A 59 22.93 1.38 -0.50
N VAL A 60 22.95 0.13 -0.97
CA VAL A 60 21.78 -0.52 -1.59
C VAL A 60 20.92 -1.23 -0.54
N LEU A 61 21.49 -1.78 0.53
CA LEU A 61 20.77 -2.48 1.59
C LEU A 61 19.59 -1.70 2.18
N PRO A 62 19.72 -0.41 2.56
CA PRO A 62 18.62 0.34 3.17
C PRO A 62 17.49 0.63 2.18
N VAL A 63 17.82 0.81 0.91
CA VAL A 63 16.86 1.05 -0.18
C VAL A 63 16.13 -0.25 -0.51
N TYR A 64 16.89 -1.34 -0.65
CA TYR A 64 16.40 -2.66 -0.96
C TYR A 64 15.46 -3.21 0.12
N TRP A 65 15.88 -3.13 1.39
CA TRP A 65 15.11 -3.60 2.55
C TRP A 65 13.78 -2.84 2.74
N LYS A 66 13.63 -1.67 2.11
CA LYS A 66 12.48 -0.79 2.26
C LYS A 66 11.42 -0.98 1.16
N LEU A 67 11.71 -1.75 0.11
CA LEU A 67 11.10 -1.51 -1.21
C LEU A 67 9.96 -2.42 -1.66
N ARG A 68 9.53 -3.47 -0.94
CA ARG A 68 8.34 -4.20 -1.43
C ARG A 68 7.66 -5.10 -0.42
N LYS A 69 6.35 -4.94 -0.33
CA LYS A 69 5.43 -5.97 0.13
C LYS A 69 5.14 -6.95 -1.01
N SER A 70 4.97 -8.22 -0.67
CA SER A 70 4.56 -9.24 -1.65
C SER A 70 3.06 -9.12 -1.96
N ARG A 71 2.65 -9.37 -3.21
CA ARG A 71 1.24 -9.39 -3.62
C ARG A 71 0.38 -10.35 -2.77
N THR A 72 0.98 -11.43 -2.26
CA THR A 72 0.29 -12.36 -1.36
C THR A 72 0.02 -11.73 0.00
N GLN A 73 0.99 -10.98 0.54
CA GLN A 73 0.87 -10.29 1.83
C GLN A 73 -0.17 -9.16 1.77
N GLU A 74 -0.23 -8.44 0.65
CA GLU A 74 -1.25 -7.41 0.41
C GLU A 74 -2.65 -8.02 0.35
N ARG A 75 -2.85 -9.10 -0.41
CA ARG A 75 -4.15 -9.80 -0.46
C ARG A 75 -4.61 -10.33 0.90
N GLU A 76 -3.67 -10.88 1.66
CA GLU A 76 -3.96 -11.36 3.00
C GLU A 76 -4.31 -10.20 3.95
N ALA A 77 -3.60 -9.08 3.86
CA ALA A 77 -3.90 -7.86 4.61
C ALA A 77 -5.27 -7.26 4.22
N ASP A 78 -5.63 -7.23 2.95
CA ASP A 78 -6.95 -6.78 2.48
C ASP A 78 -8.07 -7.65 3.05
N TYR A 79 -7.91 -8.98 3.01
CA TYR A 79 -8.90 -9.90 3.55
C TYR A 79 -9.10 -9.73 5.05
N MET A 80 -8.01 -9.73 5.83
CA MET A 80 -8.11 -9.55 7.28
C MET A 80 -8.58 -8.14 7.64
N GLY A 81 -8.18 -7.12 6.89
CA GLY A 81 -8.62 -5.74 7.08
C GLY A 81 -10.13 -5.59 6.94
N LEU A 82 -10.71 -6.21 5.90
CA LEU A 82 -12.17 -6.27 5.71
C LEU A 82 -12.86 -7.01 6.87
N MET A 83 -12.30 -8.12 7.34
CA MET A 83 -12.86 -8.85 8.48
C MET A 83 -12.80 -8.02 9.78
N LEU A 84 -11.69 -7.31 10.01
CA LEU A 84 -11.50 -6.47 11.19
C LEU A 84 -12.45 -5.27 11.20
N MET A 85 -12.67 -4.63 10.04
CA MET A 85 -13.61 -3.50 9.98
C MET A 85 -15.06 -3.96 10.16
N CYS A 86 -15.44 -5.11 9.59
CA CYS A 86 -16.74 -5.74 9.82
C CYS A 86 -16.97 -6.04 11.30
N GLU A 87 -15.97 -6.65 11.97
CA GLU A 87 -16.04 -6.98 13.39
C GLU A 87 -16.15 -5.73 14.27
N ALA A 88 -15.54 -4.62 13.84
CA ALA A 88 -15.65 -3.33 14.50
C ALA A 88 -16.96 -2.57 14.19
N GLY A 89 -17.83 -3.12 13.33
CA GLY A 89 -19.13 -2.56 12.98
C GLY A 89 -19.13 -1.54 11.84
N TYR A 90 -18.05 -1.45 11.06
CA TYR A 90 -17.95 -0.59 9.87
C TYR A 90 -18.43 -1.30 8.61
N ASP A 91 -18.86 -0.54 7.60
CA ASP A 91 -19.36 -1.10 6.34
C ASP A 91 -18.21 -1.51 5.39
N PRO A 92 -18.00 -2.82 5.12
CA PRO A 92 -16.95 -3.27 4.18
C PRO A 92 -17.17 -2.78 2.75
N ALA A 93 -18.40 -2.39 2.36
CA ALA A 93 -18.66 -1.84 1.03
C ALA A 93 -17.94 -0.48 0.83
N ALA A 94 -17.64 0.25 1.90
CA ALA A 94 -16.88 1.49 1.85
C ALA A 94 -15.47 1.29 1.28
N ALA A 95 -14.88 0.09 1.36
CA ALA A 95 -13.59 -0.21 0.77
C ALA A 95 -13.59 0.01 -0.75
N VAL A 96 -14.62 -0.44 -1.46
CA VAL A 96 -14.72 -0.29 -2.91
C VAL A 96 -14.79 1.18 -3.29
N THR A 97 -15.64 1.93 -2.60
CA THR A 97 -15.78 3.38 -2.81
C THR A 97 -14.46 4.09 -2.57
N HIS A 98 -13.80 3.81 -1.43
CA HIS A 98 -12.53 4.43 -1.07
C HIS A 98 -11.45 4.21 -2.15
N TRP A 99 -11.28 2.98 -2.63
CA TRP A 99 -10.25 2.66 -3.62
C TRP A 99 -10.53 3.28 -4.99
N VAL A 100 -11.78 3.30 -5.44
CA VAL A 100 -12.18 3.94 -6.70
C VAL A 100 -11.93 5.45 -6.63
N GLU A 101 -12.28 6.08 -5.52
CA GLU A 101 -12.05 7.51 -5.33
C GLU A 101 -10.56 7.87 -5.24
N MET A 102 -9.77 7.02 -4.58
CA MET A 102 -8.31 7.19 -4.51
C MET A 102 -7.68 7.13 -5.90
N ASP A 103 -8.07 6.19 -6.75
CA ASP A 103 -7.57 6.09 -8.12
C ASP A 103 -7.97 7.31 -8.96
N ALA A 104 -9.23 7.73 -8.89
CA ALA A 104 -9.73 8.90 -9.59
C ALA A 104 -8.96 10.18 -9.19
N ARG A 105 -8.73 10.39 -7.89
CA ARG A 105 -7.97 11.55 -7.38
C ARG A 105 -6.49 11.47 -7.76
N ALA A 106 -5.90 10.27 -7.78
CA ALA A 106 -4.52 10.08 -8.22
C ALA A 106 -4.36 10.46 -9.71
N GLN A 107 -5.29 10.04 -10.56
CA GLN A 107 -5.32 10.41 -11.97
C GLN A 107 -5.52 11.92 -12.17
N GLU A 108 -6.42 12.54 -11.40
CA GLU A 108 -6.65 13.98 -11.44
C GLU A 108 -5.39 14.75 -11.03
N HIS A 109 -4.76 14.39 -9.91
CA HIS A 109 -3.53 15.01 -9.43
C HIS A 109 -2.40 14.87 -10.46
N PHE A 110 -2.25 13.68 -11.05
CA PHE A 110 -1.29 13.44 -12.11
C PHE A 110 -1.54 14.31 -13.34
N SER A 111 -2.80 14.47 -13.77
CA SER A 111 -3.16 15.33 -14.90
C SER A 111 -2.79 16.81 -14.65
N LYS A 112 -3.01 17.30 -13.41
CA LYS A 112 -2.61 18.65 -12.98
C LYS A 112 -1.10 18.84 -12.99
N LEU A 113 -0.35 17.85 -12.50
CA LEU A 113 1.11 17.88 -12.54
C LEU A 113 1.64 17.85 -13.98
N GLN A 114 1.07 17.02 -14.86
CA GLN A 114 1.45 17.02 -16.27
C GLN A 114 1.18 18.37 -16.95
N ALA A 115 0.05 19.01 -16.63
CA ALA A 115 -0.28 20.35 -17.15
C ALA A 115 0.71 21.41 -16.66
N LYS A 116 1.23 21.28 -15.42
CA LYS A 116 2.15 22.24 -14.81
C LYS A 116 3.62 22.04 -15.19
N TYR A 117 4.08 20.78 -15.31
CA TYR A 117 5.50 20.43 -15.47
C TYR A 117 5.84 19.80 -16.83
N GLY A 118 4.83 19.56 -17.69
CA GLY A 118 4.97 18.91 -18.99
C GLY A 118 4.90 17.38 -18.91
N ARG A 119 4.26 16.76 -19.92
CA ARG A 119 3.99 15.30 -19.98
C ARG A 119 5.21 14.39 -19.77
N GLY A 120 6.41 14.82 -20.12
CA GLY A 120 7.63 14.01 -20.03
C GLY A 120 8.31 13.98 -18.65
N ASN A 121 7.91 14.86 -17.72
CA ASN A 121 8.64 15.09 -16.47
C ASN A 121 7.90 14.55 -15.23
N VAL A 122 6.75 13.89 -15.40
CA VAL A 122 5.90 13.42 -14.29
C VAL A 122 5.62 11.94 -14.45
N LEU A 123 5.90 11.15 -13.42
CA LEU A 123 5.58 9.71 -13.37
C LEU A 123 4.18 9.49 -12.77
N PRO A 124 3.38 8.55 -13.31
CA PRO A 124 2.05 8.24 -12.80
C PRO A 124 2.15 7.32 -11.57
N VAL A 125 2.63 7.86 -10.45
CA VAL A 125 2.72 7.12 -9.19
C VAL A 125 2.13 7.95 -8.04
N ASN A 126 1.21 7.35 -7.29
CA ASN A 126 0.77 7.89 -6.01
C ASN A 126 1.60 7.28 -4.87
N GLU A 127 1.73 7.99 -3.74
CA GLU A 127 2.58 7.57 -2.62
C GLU A 127 2.14 6.22 -2.02
N TRP A 128 0.83 5.95 -2.02
CA TRP A 128 0.26 4.70 -1.53
C TRP A 128 0.74 3.48 -2.33
N ASN A 129 0.75 3.58 -3.66
CA ASN A 129 1.18 2.50 -4.56
C ASN A 129 2.70 2.22 -4.50
N LEU A 130 3.49 3.13 -3.91
CA LEU A 130 4.92 2.87 -3.66
C LEU A 130 5.13 1.89 -2.50
N THR A 131 4.23 1.89 -1.51
CA THR A 131 4.32 0.98 -0.35
C THR A 131 3.45 -0.26 -0.50
N HIS A 132 2.31 -0.12 -1.18
CA HIS A 132 1.32 -1.16 -1.45
C HIS A 132 1.19 -1.31 -2.96
N PRO A 133 2.10 -2.06 -3.61
CA PRO A 133 2.05 -2.24 -5.05
C PRO A 133 0.72 -2.90 -5.41
N HIS A 134 -0.06 -2.28 -6.31
CA HIS A 134 -1.38 -2.79 -6.69
C HIS A 134 -1.40 -4.32 -6.84
N VAL A 135 -2.06 -4.99 -5.89
CA VAL A 135 -2.84 -6.17 -6.23
C VAL A 135 -3.99 -5.61 -7.03
N SER A 136 -3.91 -5.75 -8.35
CA SER A 136 -5.04 -5.46 -9.22
C SER A 136 -6.29 -6.09 -8.59
N PHE A 137 -7.29 -5.25 -8.29
CA PHE A 137 -8.71 -5.57 -8.26
C PHE A 137 -8.99 -7.07 -8.36
N VAL A 138 -9.07 -7.75 -7.22
CA VAL A 138 -9.76 -9.03 -7.19
C VAL A 138 -11.25 -8.70 -7.06
N PHE A 139 -11.86 -8.36 -8.20
CA PHE A 139 -13.23 -8.75 -8.49
C PHE A 139 -13.27 -10.28 -8.42
N LEU A 140 -13.38 -10.85 -7.22
CA LEU A 140 -13.66 -12.26 -7.04
C LEU A 140 -14.35 -12.44 -5.70
N PHE A 141 -15.59 -11.99 -5.58
CA PHE A 141 -16.67 -12.65 -4.84
C PHE A 141 -18.00 -11.98 -5.18
N LEU A 142 -18.54 -12.29 -6.37
CA LEU A 142 -19.97 -12.39 -6.73
C LEU A 142 -20.13 -12.49 -8.26
N VAL A 143 -19.74 -13.64 -8.82
CA VAL A 143 -20.52 -14.53 -9.71
C VAL A 143 -19.83 -15.89 -9.64
#